data_AF-A0A7C6F3J7-F1
#
_entry.id   AF-A0A7C6F3J7-F1
#
_cell.length_a   1.000
_cell.length_b   1.000
_cell.length_c   1.000
_cell.angle_alpha   90.00
_cell.angle_beta   90.00
_cell.angle_gamma   90.00
#
_symmetry.space_group_name_H-M   'P 1'
#
loop_
_entity.id
_entity.type
_entity.pdbx_description
1 polymer ?
#
loop_
_entity_poly.entity_id
_entity_poly.type
_entity_poly.pdbx_seq_one_letter_code
_entity_poly.pdbx_strand_id
1 'polypeptide(L)'
;MKAIAAALVLAFCFVHAGSAAVDAPGKVTLKADAMAVKDAADEIAKQAGVPIVVDPNAKGTITTSLTDADLAQALDVVTKPNNLTWKKLEFARKTDAKVTLDQLKSSIVALASMELVGLAVEDPATKTGAIFAKDIPAGTDLPKPALPEGYAWTTVYVVLAPEPKTDESAASKDKVSALAQTAAKQMAAIAALSPEERKQFFADYMAAQMKLAPEARQAMLRDQIQAVMSMDQQARDQFRADMRAVFSNMPRGSFGGPGGDRPQGQGQSGRRRGN
;
A
#
# COMPACT_ATOMS: atom_id res chain seq x y z
N MET A 1 -21.61 30.22 35.57
CA MET A 1 -21.88 29.61 34.24
C MET A 1 -20.56 28.99 33.76
N LYS A 2 -20.41 27.65 33.79
CA LYS A 2 -20.42 26.74 32.61
C LYS A 2 -19.38 27.16 31.54
N ALA A 3 -18.45 26.37 30.98
CA ALA A 3 -18.04 24.95 31.03
C ALA A 3 -16.65 24.84 30.32
N ILE A 4 -15.68 24.07 30.83
CA ILE A 4 -15.13 22.77 30.31
C ILE A 4 -14.69 22.72 28.84
N ALA A 5 -13.39 22.47 28.60
CA ALA A 5 -12.81 21.46 27.67
C ALA A 5 -11.26 21.53 27.79
N ALA A 6 -10.55 20.70 28.57
CA ALA A 6 -10.24 19.28 28.36
C ALA A 6 -9.54 18.98 27.02
N ALA A 7 -8.22 19.17 26.97
CA ALA A 7 -7.34 18.55 25.99
C ALA A 7 -6.26 17.75 26.74
N LEU A 8 -6.54 16.46 26.90
CA LEU A 8 -5.67 15.49 27.55
C LEU A 8 -4.60 15.06 26.53
N VAL A 9 -3.45 15.72 26.56
CA VAL A 9 -2.26 15.30 25.81
C VAL A 9 -1.65 14.11 26.54
N LEU A 10 -1.90 12.91 26.04
CA LEU A 10 -1.32 11.67 26.56
C LEU A 10 0.14 11.59 26.10
N ALA A 11 1.02 12.25 26.86
CA ALA A 11 2.46 12.21 26.70
C ALA A 11 2.97 10.80 27.03
N PHE A 12 3.30 10.02 26.00
CA PHE A 12 4.03 8.76 26.15
C PHE A 12 5.49 9.07 26.54
N CYS A 13 5.74 9.14 27.86
CA CYS A 13 7.08 9.18 28.41
C CYS A 13 7.74 7.82 28.22
N PHE A 14 8.56 7.67 27.18
CA PHE A 14 9.56 6.61 27.13
C PHE A 14 10.61 6.90 28.22
N VAL A 15 10.48 6.20 29.33
CA VAL A 15 11.50 6.14 30.39
C VAL A 15 12.80 5.62 29.77
N HIS A 16 13.86 6.43 29.86
CA HIS A 16 15.22 6.03 29.50
C HIS A 16 15.70 4.97 30.50
N ALA A 17 15.81 3.72 30.06
CA ALA A 17 16.62 2.71 30.73
C ALA A 17 17.96 2.64 29.99
N GLY A 18 19.04 2.93 30.73
CA GLY A 18 20.41 3.01 30.21
C GLY A 18 20.93 1.68 29.68
N SER A 19 21.91 1.80 28.79
CA SER A 19 22.69 0.71 28.21
C SER A 19 23.39 -0.13 29.28
N ALA A 20 23.13 -1.43 29.27
CA ALA A 20 24.04 -2.45 29.79
C ALA A 20 23.74 -3.77 29.06
N ALA A 21 24.78 -4.54 28.79
CA ALA A 21 24.74 -5.83 28.10
C ALA A 21 23.60 -6.73 28.60
N VAL A 22 22.73 -7.18 27.70
CA VAL A 22 21.78 -8.27 27.99
C VAL A 22 22.39 -9.54 27.45
N ASP A 23 23.36 -10.05 28.20
CA ASP A 23 23.73 -11.46 28.15
C ASP A 23 22.70 -12.22 28.99
N ALA A 24 22.09 -13.23 28.37
CA ALA A 24 20.95 -14.04 28.84
C ALA A 24 19.59 -13.31 29.03
N PRO A 25 18.54 -13.67 28.25
CA PRO A 25 17.19 -13.18 28.50
C PRO A 25 16.71 -13.63 29.88
N GLY A 26 16.29 -12.67 30.72
CA GLY A 26 15.70 -12.97 32.02
C GLY A 26 14.49 -13.88 31.86
N LYS A 27 14.41 -14.91 32.71
CA LYS A 27 13.25 -15.79 32.78
C LYS A 27 12.01 -15.00 33.17
N VAL A 28 10.92 -15.22 32.45
CA VAL A 28 9.66 -14.49 32.60
C VAL A 28 8.59 -15.43 33.17
N THR A 29 7.84 -14.93 34.15
CA THR A 29 6.71 -15.64 34.75
C THR A 29 5.47 -14.77 34.58
N LEU A 30 4.45 -15.28 33.89
CA LEU A 30 3.22 -14.55 33.60
C LEU A 30 2.02 -15.41 34.00
N LYS A 31 1.13 -14.87 34.83
CA LYS A 31 -0.19 -15.46 35.07
C LYS A 31 -1.23 -14.49 34.53
N ALA A 32 -1.76 -14.82 33.36
CA ALA A 32 -2.79 -14.06 32.69
C ALA A 32 -4.12 -14.84 32.74
N ASP A 33 -5.16 -14.19 33.23
CA ASP A 33 -6.54 -14.69 33.13
C ASP A 33 -7.39 -13.62 32.45
N ALA A 34 -7.85 -13.89 31.23
CA ALA A 34 -8.55 -12.94 30.36
C ALA A 34 -7.82 -11.58 30.20
N MET A 35 -6.49 -11.59 30.21
CA MET A 35 -5.67 -10.38 30.12
C MET A 35 -5.56 -9.91 28.67
N ALA A 36 -5.58 -8.60 28.42
CA ALA A 36 -5.33 -8.08 27.08
C ALA A 36 -3.89 -8.36 26.64
N VAL A 37 -3.69 -8.68 25.35
CA VAL A 37 -2.34 -8.95 24.79
C VAL A 37 -1.37 -7.81 25.07
N LYS A 38 -1.85 -6.56 24.98
CA LYS A 38 -1.04 -5.38 25.29
C LYS A 38 -0.52 -5.39 26.72
N ASP A 39 -1.38 -5.70 27.69
CA ASP A 39 -1.02 -5.68 29.10
C ASP A 39 -0.07 -6.83 29.44
N ALA A 40 -0.28 -7.99 28.84
CA ALA A 40 0.62 -9.13 28.95
C ALA A 40 2.01 -8.82 28.37
N ALA A 41 2.09 -8.17 27.21
CA ALA A 41 3.35 -7.74 26.62
C ALA A 41 4.05 -6.66 27.46
N ASP A 42 3.30 -5.71 28.04
CA ASP A 42 3.83 -4.69 28.95
C ASP A 42 4.41 -5.32 30.23
N GLU A 43 3.81 -6.40 30.74
CA GLU A 43 4.31 -7.14 31.91
C GLU A 43 5.58 -7.94 31.57
N ILE A 44 5.59 -8.64 30.43
CA ILE A 44 6.79 -9.33 29.92
C ILE A 44 7.93 -8.33 29.71
N ALA A 45 7.65 -7.16 29.14
CA ALA A 45 8.63 -6.10 28.90
C ALA A 45 9.29 -5.62 30.20
N LYS A 46 8.49 -5.45 31.26
CA LYS A 46 8.98 -5.04 32.58
C LYS A 46 9.87 -6.10 33.22
N GLN A 47 9.49 -7.38 33.13
CA GLN A 47 10.27 -8.47 33.73
C GLN A 47 11.58 -8.73 32.97
N ALA A 48 11.54 -8.68 31.64
CA ALA A 48 12.72 -8.90 30.80
C ALA A 48 13.66 -7.68 30.74
N GLY A 49 13.18 -6.48 31.11
CA GLY A 49 13.95 -5.24 30.99
C GLY A 49 14.15 -4.79 29.53
N VAL A 50 13.28 -5.22 28.62
CA VAL A 50 13.41 -4.98 27.17
C VAL A 50 12.14 -4.30 26.65
N PRO A 51 12.25 -3.27 25.79
CA PRO A 51 11.08 -2.64 25.19
C PRO A 51 10.36 -3.59 24.24
N ILE A 52 9.07 -3.79 24.50
CA ILE A 52 8.13 -4.50 23.63
C ILE A 52 7.08 -3.50 23.16
N VAL A 53 6.87 -3.40 21.86
CA VAL A 53 5.88 -2.50 21.28
C VAL A 53 4.78 -3.32 20.62
N VAL A 54 3.54 -3.07 21.01
CA VAL A 54 2.37 -3.78 20.51
C VAL A 54 1.63 -2.89 19.51
N ASP A 55 1.29 -3.46 18.35
CA ASP A 55 0.44 -2.82 17.36
C ASP A 55 -0.94 -2.47 17.98
N PRO A 56 -1.46 -1.22 17.84
CA PRO A 56 -2.83 -0.88 18.25
C PRO A 56 -3.92 -1.80 17.66
N ASN A 57 -3.65 -2.41 16.51
CA ASN A 57 -4.54 -3.36 15.85
C ASN A 57 -4.37 -4.80 16.37
N ALA A 58 -3.30 -5.10 17.12
CA ALA A 58 -3.09 -6.38 17.78
C ALA A 58 -3.99 -6.48 19.02
N LYS A 59 -5.28 -6.74 18.78
CA LYS A 59 -6.30 -6.94 19.80
C LYS A 59 -6.43 -8.43 20.10
N GLY A 60 -6.63 -8.75 21.37
CA GLY A 60 -6.80 -10.12 21.81
C GLY A 60 -6.82 -10.20 23.33
N THR A 61 -7.40 -11.27 23.84
CA THR A 61 -7.27 -11.64 25.25
C THR A 61 -6.53 -12.97 25.31
N ILE A 62 -5.81 -13.17 26.40
CA ILE A 62 -5.08 -14.41 26.66
C ILE A 62 -5.40 -14.90 28.07
N THR A 63 -5.52 -16.22 28.18
CA THR A 63 -5.51 -16.93 29.47
C THR A 63 -4.36 -17.92 29.40
N THR A 64 -3.28 -17.65 30.13
CA THR A 64 -2.07 -18.48 30.13
C THR A 64 -1.32 -18.36 31.44
N SER A 65 -0.67 -19.45 31.84
CA SER A 65 0.26 -19.48 32.96
C SER A 65 1.63 -19.92 32.45
N LEU A 66 2.58 -18.99 32.46
CA LEU A 66 3.99 -19.19 32.13
C LEU A 66 4.80 -19.12 33.42
N THR A 67 5.76 -20.03 33.58
CA THR A 67 6.70 -20.03 34.71
C THR A 67 8.08 -20.30 34.15
N ASP A 68 9.04 -19.44 34.49
CA ASP A 68 10.43 -19.55 34.06
C ASP A 68 10.65 -19.68 32.53
N ALA A 69 9.85 -18.98 31.73
CA ALA A 69 9.93 -19.03 30.27
C ALA A 69 10.93 -18.01 29.71
N ASP A 70 11.63 -18.37 28.64
CA ASP A 70 12.47 -17.42 27.92
C ASP A 70 11.61 -16.35 27.24
N LEU A 71 12.16 -15.14 27.04
CA LEU A 71 11.42 -14.03 26.40
C LEU A 71 10.78 -14.41 25.06
N ALA A 72 11.50 -15.13 24.21
CA ALA A 72 11.00 -15.60 22.92
C ALA A 72 9.82 -16.59 23.09
N GLN A 73 9.92 -17.50 24.06
CA GLN A 73 8.86 -18.46 24.37
C GLN A 73 7.62 -17.76 24.95
N ALA A 74 7.83 -16.79 25.84
CA ALA A 74 6.74 -15.99 26.41
C ALA A 74 5.99 -15.23 25.32
N LEU A 75 6.71 -14.56 24.40
CA LEU A 75 6.11 -13.87 23.26
C LEU A 75 5.37 -14.82 22.32
N ASP A 76 5.94 -16.00 22.05
CA ASP A 76 5.27 -17.04 21.26
C ASP A 76 3.94 -17.47 21.87
N VAL A 77 3.90 -17.69 23.18
CA VAL A 77 2.68 -18.14 23.88
C VAL A 77 1.62 -17.03 23.94
N VAL A 78 2.03 -15.76 24.06
CA VAL A 78 1.11 -14.62 24.04
C VAL A 78 0.54 -14.35 22.65
N THR A 79 1.33 -14.55 21.60
CA THR A 79 0.98 -14.15 20.22
C THR A 79 0.21 -15.22 19.45
N LYS A 80 0.58 -16.50 19.60
CA LYS A 80 -0.03 -17.63 18.85
C LYS A 80 -1.56 -17.72 18.98
N PRO A 81 -2.18 -17.60 20.17
CA PRO A 81 -3.63 -17.76 20.33
C PRO A 81 -4.46 -16.74 19.54
N ASN A 82 -3.90 -15.55 19.31
CA ASN A 82 -4.57 -14.45 18.61
C ASN A 82 -4.08 -14.30 17.15
N ASN A 83 -3.38 -15.30 16.62
CA ASN A 83 -2.76 -15.27 15.28
C ASN A 83 -1.88 -14.02 15.05
N LEU A 84 -1.21 -13.56 16.11
CA LEU A 84 -0.28 -12.44 16.07
C LEU A 84 1.11 -12.98 15.74
N THR A 85 1.96 -12.12 15.18
CA THR A 85 3.37 -12.44 14.95
C THR A 85 4.24 -11.47 15.72
N TRP A 86 5.43 -11.89 16.12
CA TRP A 86 6.40 -10.99 16.72
C TRP A 86 7.71 -11.01 15.94
N LYS A 87 8.42 -9.88 15.96
CA LYS A 87 9.73 -9.71 15.34
C LYS A 87 10.69 -9.06 16.32
N LYS A 88 11.93 -9.59 16.38
CA LYS A 88 13.06 -8.93 17.03
C LYS A 88 13.68 -7.96 16.03
N LEU A 89 13.74 -6.68 16.40
CA LEU A 89 14.36 -5.64 15.60
C LEU A 89 15.60 -5.13 16.30
N GLU A 90 16.71 -5.10 15.57
CA GLU A 90 17.94 -4.47 16.03
C GLU A 90 18.30 -3.38 15.01
N PHE A 91 18.45 -2.15 15.47
CA PHE A 91 18.78 -1.03 14.62
C PHE A 91 19.73 -0.07 15.31
N ALA A 92 20.59 0.57 14.52
CA ALA A 92 21.46 1.62 14.98
C ALA A 92 20.67 2.93 15.02
N ARG A 93 20.74 3.65 16.14
CA ARG A 93 20.21 5.01 16.25
C ARG A 93 21.17 5.89 17.02
N LYS A 94 21.06 7.19 16.78
CA LYS A 94 21.68 8.20 17.63
C LYS A 94 21.06 8.11 19.03
N THR A 95 21.86 8.23 20.09
CA THR A 95 21.44 8.00 21.48
C THR A 95 20.16 8.76 21.90
N ASP A 96 19.95 9.95 21.35
CA ASP A 96 18.81 10.81 21.71
C ASP A 96 17.60 10.68 20.76
N ALA A 97 17.70 9.88 19.70
CA ALA A 97 16.66 9.77 18.69
C ALA A 97 15.49 8.87 19.16
N LYS A 98 14.28 9.44 19.21
CA LYS A 98 13.04 8.70 19.44
C LYS A 98 12.57 8.08 18.13
N VAL A 99 12.40 6.76 18.12
CA VAL A 99 11.81 6.02 17.00
C VAL A 99 10.35 5.72 17.34
N THR A 100 9.43 6.09 16.45
CA THR A 100 8.00 5.84 16.63
C THR A 100 7.61 4.45 16.13
N LEU A 101 6.50 3.90 16.64
CA LEU A 101 5.96 2.62 16.16
C LEU A 101 5.63 2.67 14.66
N ASP A 102 5.10 3.80 14.18
CA ASP A 102 4.77 3.97 12.76
C ASP A 102 6.01 3.93 11.87
N GLN A 103 7.13 4.49 12.34
CA GLN A 103 8.42 4.38 11.65
C GLN A 103 8.89 2.92 11.62
N LEU A 104 8.85 2.21 12.74
CA LEU A 104 9.23 0.79 12.80
C LEU A 104 8.38 -0.07 11.86
N LYS A 105 7.05 0.10 11.89
CA LYS A 105 6.14 -0.62 11.00
C LYS A 105 6.43 -0.30 9.53
N SER A 106 6.57 0.98 9.19
CA SER A 106 6.88 1.41 7.82
C SER A 106 8.19 0.81 7.34
N SER A 107 9.23 0.77 8.19
CA SER A 107 10.49 0.12 7.87
C SER A 107 10.34 -1.39 7.70
N ILE A 108 9.66 -2.09 8.62
CA ILE A 108 9.43 -3.55 8.49
C ILE A 108 8.70 -3.86 7.18
N VAL A 109 7.64 -3.12 6.86
CA VAL A 109 6.84 -3.32 5.64
C VAL A 109 7.67 -3.00 4.39
N ALA A 110 8.42 -1.90 4.40
CA ALA A 110 9.29 -1.53 3.29
C ALA A 110 10.34 -2.62 3.03
N LEU A 111 11.02 -3.08 4.09
CA LEU A 111 12.02 -4.15 3.98
C LEU A 111 11.41 -5.49 3.56
N ALA A 112 10.20 -5.82 4.04
CA ALA A 112 9.50 -7.04 3.65
C ALA A 112 9.07 -7.01 2.17
N SER A 113 8.67 -5.83 1.67
CA SER A 113 8.19 -5.63 0.29
C SER A 113 9.31 -5.57 -0.75
N MET A 114 10.57 -5.48 -0.33
CA MET A 114 11.70 -5.54 -1.26
C MET A 114 11.80 -6.94 -1.87
N GLU A 115 11.81 -6.99 -3.21
CA GLU A 115 12.06 -8.22 -3.99
C GLU A 115 13.54 -8.64 -3.93
N LEU A 116 14.44 -7.68 -3.71
CA LEU A 116 15.88 -7.91 -3.66
C LEU A 116 16.29 -8.55 -2.33
N VAL A 117 17.16 -9.55 -2.42
CA VAL A 117 17.77 -10.24 -1.27
C VAL A 117 18.86 -9.38 -0.62
N GLY A 118 19.49 -8.47 -1.35
CA GLY A 118 20.47 -7.55 -0.79
C GLY A 118 20.62 -6.27 -1.62
N LEU A 119 20.96 -5.19 -0.93
CA LEU A 119 21.14 -3.86 -1.53
C LEU A 119 22.29 -3.14 -0.83
N ALA A 120 23.28 -2.68 -1.59
CA ALA A 120 24.33 -1.79 -1.11
C ALA A 120 24.17 -0.43 -1.79
N VAL A 121 24.10 0.63 -0.99
CA VAL A 121 24.00 2.01 -1.46
C VAL A 121 25.17 2.79 -0.90
N GLU A 122 25.91 3.49 -1.75
CA GLU A 122 26.96 4.41 -1.37
C GLU A 122 26.55 5.83 -1.75
N ASP A 123 26.67 6.76 -0.80
CA ASP A 123 26.57 8.20 -1.07
C ASP A 123 27.99 8.76 -1.25
N PRO A 124 28.41 9.11 -2.48
CA PRO A 124 29.76 9.60 -2.73
C PRO A 124 30.03 10.99 -2.13
N ALA A 125 28.99 11.78 -1.86
CA ALA A 125 29.15 13.12 -1.29
C ALA A 125 29.50 13.05 0.21
N THR A 126 28.84 12.14 0.94
CA THR A 126 29.07 11.95 2.38
C THR A 126 30.06 10.82 2.69
N LYS A 127 30.44 10.03 1.68
CA LYS A 127 31.25 8.79 1.81
C LYS A 127 30.63 7.82 2.82
N THR A 128 29.30 7.75 2.84
CA THR A 128 28.55 6.83 3.69
C THR A 128 27.95 5.71 2.87
N GLY A 129 27.83 4.53 3.48
CA GLY A 129 27.26 3.35 2.84
C GLY A 129 26.15 2.73 3.69
N ALA A 130 25.14 2.17 3.04
CA ALA A 130 24.09 1.36 3.66
C ALA A 130 24.05 -0.01 2.99
N ILE A 131 24.06 -1.07 3.79
CA ILE A 131 23.91 -2.44 3.33
C ILE A 131 22.65 -3.01 3.96
N PHE A 132 21.76 -3.52 3.10
CA PHE A 132 20.59 -4.28 3.47
C PHE A 132 20.74 -5.69 2.95
N ALA A 133 20.33 -6.67 3.76
CA ALA A 133 20.21 -8.06 3.35
C ALA A 133 18.96 -8.68 3.99
N LYS A 134 18.25 -9.49 3.21
CA LYS A 134 17.00 -10.14 3.52
C LYS A 134 17.19 -11.66 3.47
N ASP A 135 16.35 -12.39 4.21
CA ASP A 135 16.28 -13.86 4.20
C ASP A 135 17.59 -14.58 4.55
N ILE A 136 18.45 -13.93 5.34
CA ILE A 136 19.64 -14.58 5.92
C ILE A 136 19.18 -15.55 7.03
N PRO A 137 19.61 -16.83 7.01
CA PRO A 137 19.30 -17.78 8.07
C PRO A 137 19.74 -17.29 9.45
N ALA A 138 18.81 -17.27 10.41
CA ALA A 138 19.00 -16.78 11.77
C ALA A 138 20.01 -17.57 12.63
N GLY A 139 20.56 -18.68 12.12
CA GLY A 139 21.54 -19.52 12.81
C GLY A 139 22.98 -18.98 12.78
N THR A 140 23.21 -17.84 12.14
CA THR A 140 24.52 -17.20 12.08
C THR A 140 24.44 -15.95 12.95
N ASP A 141 25.24 -15.87 14.02
CA ASP A 141 25.48 -14.60 14.70
C ASP A 141 26.10 -13.66 13.68
N LEU A 142 25.27 -12.81 13.09
CA LEU A 142 25.71 -11.83 12.13
C LEU A 142 26.60 -10.85 12.87
N PRO A 143 27.87 -10.68 12.46
CA PRO A 143 28.75 -9.71 13.11
C PRO A 143 28.12 -8.32 12.96
N LYS A 144 27.77 -7.73 14.10
CA LYS A 144 27.22 -6.37 14.13
C LYS A 144 28.31 -5.42 13.65
N PRO A 145 28.05 -4.60 12.61
CA PRO A 145 29.06 -3.64 12.16
C PRO A 145 29.37 -2.64 13.28
N ALA A 146 30.62 -2.17 13.30
CA ALA A 146 31.03 -1.10 14.20
C ALA A 146 30.22 0.16 13.89
N LEU A 147 29.63 0.75 14.93
CA LEU A 147 28.84 1.97 14.80
C LEU A 147 29.73 3.21 14.92
N PRO A 148 29.40 4.29 14.22
CA PRO A 148 30.02 5.60 14.44
C PRO A 148 29.78 6.10 15.87
N GLU A 149 30.62 7.05 16.32
CA GLU A 149 30.47 7.68 17.63
C GLU A 149 29.08 8.33 17.79
N GLY A 150 28.46 8.14 18.96
CA GLY A 150 27.12 8.65 19.27
C GLY A 150 25.96 7.79 18.75
N TYR A 151 26.24 6.63 18.14
CA TYR A 151 25.24 5.63 17.78
C TYR A 151 25.30 4.42 18.71
N ALA A 152 24.13 3.87 19.02
CA ALA A 152 24.00 2.65 19.81
C ALA A 152 23.04 1.68 19.13
N TRP A 153 23.38 0.39 19.18
CA TRP A 153 22.45 -0.68 18.83
C TRP A 153 21.30 -0.69 19.83
N THR A 154 20.08 -0.60 19.32
CA THR A 154 18.87 -0.72 20.13
C THR A 154 18.09 -1.95 19.69
N THR A 155 17.71 -2.77 20.65
CA THR A 155 16.86 -3.95 20.43
C THR A 155 15.44 -3.63 20.86
N VAL A 156 14.48 -3.88 19.97
CA VAL A 156 13.04 -3.72 20.24
C VAL A 156 12.31 -4.96 19.73
N TYR A 157 11.37 -5.46 20.53
CA TYR A 157 10.47 -6.52 20.11
C TYR A 157 9.15 -5.89 19.68
N VAL A 158 8.64 -6.27 18.51
CA VAL A 158 7.37 -5.73 17.99
C VAL A 158 6.39 -6.86 17.82
N VAL A 159 5.21 -6.72 18.44
CA VAL A 159 4.06 -7.60 18.23
C VAL A 159 3.17 -6.98 17.17
N LEU A 160 2.99 -7.68 16.07
CA LEU A 160 2.24 -7.26 14.90
C LEU A 160 0.90 -8.00 14.86
N ALA A 161 -0.16 -7.26 14.53
CA ALA A 161 -1.42 -7.87 14.12
C ALA A 161 -1.16 -8.78 12.91
N PRO A 162 -1.96 -9.86 12.70
CA PRO A 162 -1.91 -10.55 11.42
C PRO A 162 -2.05 -9.50 10.32
N GLU A 163 -1.17 -9.55 9.33
CA GLU A 163 -1.43 -8.80 8.10
C GLU A 163 -2.87 -9.13 7.71
N PRO A 164 -3.72 -8.12 7.46
CA PRO A 164 -5.07 -8.40 7.02
C PRO A 164 -4.88 -9.28 5.80
N LYS A 165 -5.27 -10.56 5.91
CA LYS A 165 -5.48 -11.41 4.74
C LYS A 165 -6.32 -10.52 3.88
N THR A 166 -5.74 -10.12 2.76
CA THR A 166 -6.43 -9.23 1.86
C THR A 166 -7.57 -10.07 1.34
N ASP A 167 -8.72 -10.01 2.02
CA ASP A 167 -9.98 -10.34 1.40
C ASP A 167 -10.05 -9.33 0.26
N GLU A 168 -9.52 -9.73 -0.89
CA GLU A 168 -9.37 -8.92 -2.09
C GLU A 168 -10.69 -8.23 -2.45
N SER A 169 -11.82 -8.73 -1.96
CA SER A 169 -13.16 -8.17 -2.16
C SER A 169 -13.44 -6.84 -1.44
N ALA A 170 -12.83 -6.53 -0.29
CA ALA A 170 -13.16 -5.31 0.47
C ALA A 170 -12.19 -4.15 0.16
N ALA A 171 -10.88 -4.40 0.25
CA ALA A 171 -9.87 -3.37 -0.01
C ALA A 171 -9.76 -2.98 -1.51
N SER A 172 -10.14 -3.88 -2.44
CA SER A 172 -10.23 -3.52 -3.86
C SER A 172 -11.42 -2.61 -4.15
N LYS A 173 -12.57 -2.78 -3.47
CA LYS A 173 -13.73 -1.91 -3.66
C LYS A 173 -13.42 -0.48 -3.25
N ASP A 174 -12.72 -0.30 -2.14
CA ASP A 174 -12.30 1.03 -1.69
C ASP A 174 -11.33 1.67 -2.70
N LYS A 175 -10.34 0.93 -3.19
CA LYS A 175 -9.41 1.41 -4.23
C LYS A 175 -10.12 1.73 -5.55
N VAL A 176 -11.02 0.87 -6.01
CA VAL A 176 -11.80 1.06 -7.24
C VAL A 176 -12.71 2.28 -7.10
N SER A 177 -13.36 2.46 -5.95
CA SER A 177 -14.20 3.64 -5.71
C SER A 177 -13.39 4.94 -5.68
N ALA A 178 -12.20 4.94 -5.06
CA ALA A 178 -11.30 6.09 -5.03
C ALA A 178 -10.77 6.43 -6.44
N LEU A 179 -10.41 5.42 -7.23
CA LEU A 179 -10.02 5.60 -8.64
C LEU A 179 -11.18 6.13 -9.48
N ALA A 180 -12.39 5.60 -9.29
CA ALA A 180 -13.59 6.09 -9.98
C ALA A 180 -13.89 7.56 -9.66
N GLN A 181 -13.78 7.96 -8.39
CA GLN A 181 -13.93 9.37 -7.99
C GLN A 181 -12.84 10.26 -8.60
N THR A 182 -11.62 9.76 -8.67
CA THR A 182 -10.50 10.48 -9.30
C THR A 182 -10.74 10.66 -10.79
N ALA A 183 -11.17 9.61 -11.49
CA ALA A 183 -11.53 9.66 -12.90
C ALA A 183 -12.70 10.64 -13.16
N ALA A 184 -13.72 10.64 -12.31
CA ALA A 184 -14.84 11.58 -12.41
C ALA A 184 -14.39 13.04 -12.25
N LYS A 185 -13.51 13.33 -11.27
CA LYS A 185 -12.92 14.66 -11.08
C LYS A 185 -12.08 15.09 -12.27
N GLN A 186 -11.28 14.18 -12.84
CA GLN A 186 -10.49 14.45 -14.04
C GLN A 186 -11.39 14.78 -15.24
N MET A 187 -12.47 14.02 -15.46
CA MET A 187 -13.42 14.31 -16.53
C MET A 187 -14.12 15.65 -16.36
N ALA A 188 -14.50 16.02 -15.12
CA ALA A 188 -15.06 17.33 -14.83
C ALA A 188 -14.05 18.47 -15.10
N ALA A 189 -12.78 18.27 -14.74
CA ALA A 189 -11.72 19.24 -15.04
C ALA A 189 -11.48 19.39 -16.56
N ILE A 190 -11.47 18.28 -17.31
CA ILE A 190 -11.34 18.30 -18.77
C ILE A 190 -12.53 19.03 -19.40
N ALA A 191 -13.75 18.82 -18.90
CA ALA A 191 -14.93 19.51 -19.41
C ALA A 191 -14.85 21.04 -19.23
N ALA A 192 -14.17 21.52 -18.19
CA ALA A 192 -13.97 22.94 -17.91
C ALA A 192 -12.89 23.60 -18.79
N LEU A 193 -12.04 22.83 -19.47
CA LEU A 193 -11.01 23.36 -20.39
C LEU A 193 -11.64 23.99 -21.65
N SER A 194 -10.89 24.88 -22.31
CA SER A 194 -11.29 25.41 -23.62
C SER A 194 -11.30 24.33 -24.71
N PRO A 195 -11.99 24.53 -25.84
CA PRO A 195 -12.02 23.54 -26.93
C PRO A 195 -10.65 23.13 -27.47
N GLU A 196 -9.71 24.07 -27.58
CA GLU A 196 -8.35 23.79 -28.08
C GLU A 196 -7.50 23.04 -27.04
N GLU A 197 -7.59 23.42 -25.77
CA GLU A 197 -6.91 22.70 -24.67
C GLU A 197 -7.43 21.27 -24.53
N ARG A 198 -8.74 21.04 -24.72
CA ARG A 198 -9.30 19.69 -24.74
C ARG A 198 -8.73 18.86 -25.89
N LYS A 199 -8.61 19.43 -27.10
CA LYS A 199 -8.00 18.72 -28.24
C LYS A 199 -6.56 18.31 -27.93
N GLN A 200 -5.77 19.23 -27.37
CA GLN A 200 -4.39 18.95 -26.99
C GLN A 200 -4.33 17.84 -25.93
N PHE A 201 -5.16 17.94 -24.88
CA PHE A 201 -5.26 16.90 -23.85
C PHE A 201 -5.56 15.52 -24.44
N PHE A 202 -6.53 15.41 -25.36
CA PHE A 202 -6.86 14.14 -25.99
C PHE A 202 -5.76 13.62 -26.93
N ALA A 203 -5.05 14.51 -27.63
CA ALA A 203 -3.90 14.13 -28.46
C ALA A 203 -2.78 13.53 -27.60
N ASP A 204 -2.44 14.18 -26.48
CA ASP A 204 -1.43 13.71 -25.54
C ASP A 204 -1.86 12.43 -24.83
N TYR A 205 -3.14 12.32 -24.45
CA TYR A 205 -3.70 11.11 -23.87
C TYR A 205 -3.61 9.92 -24.84
N MET A 206 -3.98 10.09 -26.11
CA MET A 206 -3.83 9.04 -27.12
C MET A 206 -2.36 8.68 -27.35
N ALA A 207 -1.46 9.66 -27.41
CA ALA A 207 -0.03 9.40 -27.56
C ALA A 207 0.54 8.61 -26.37
N ALA A 208 0.11 8.91 -25.15
CA ALA A 208 0.47 8.16 -23.95
C ALA A 208 -0.11 6.73 -23.99
N GLN A 209 -1.35 6.56 -24.42
CA GLN A 209 -1.96 5.24 -24.57
C GLN A 209 -1.20 4.38 -25.60
N MET A 210 -0.74 4.97 -26.70
CA MET A 210 0.04 4.28 -27.73
C MET A 210 1.43 3.83 -27.25
N LYS A 211 1.97 4.45 -26.19
CA LYS A 211 3.22 4.02 -25.54
C LYS A 211 3.06 2.78 -24.66
N LEU A 212 1.83 2.40 -24.31
CA LEU A 212 1.57 1.16 -23.59
C LEU A 212 1.87 -0.06 -24.47
N ALA A 213 2.28 -1.15 -23.83
CA ALA A 213 2.47 -2.44 -24.49
C ALA A 213 1.22 -2.83 -25.32
N PRO A 214 1.37 -3.41 -26.52
CA PRO A 214 0.24 -3.82 -27.36
C PRO A 214 -0.78 -4.69 -26.63
N GLU A 215 -0.31 -5.60 -25.78
CA GLU A 215 -1.13 -6.53 -24.99
C GLU A 215 -1.94 -5.79 -23.93
N ALA A 216 -1.33 -4.81 -23.25
CA ALA A 216 -2.01 -3.98 -22.25
C ALA A 216 -3.12 -3.12 -22.88
N ARG A 217 -2.88 -2.59 -24.09
CA ARG A 217 -3.91 -1.87 -24.86
C ARG A 217 -5.08 -2.78 -25.25
N GLN A 218 -4.79 -3.99 -25.71
CA GLN A 218 -5.83 -4.96 -26.07
C GLN A 218 -6.64 -5.45 -24.86
N ALA A 219 -5.99 -5.64 -23.70
CA ALA A 219 -6.67 -5.97 -22.45
C ALA A 219 -7.62 -4.84 -22.04
N MET A 220 -7.12 -3.60 -21.98
CA MET A 220 -7.92 -2.43 -21.62
C MET A 220 -9.13 -2.24 -22.55
N LEU A 221 -8.96 -2.43 -23.86
CA LEU A 221 -10.07 -2.34 -24.82
C LEU A 221 -11.12 -3.44 -24.57
N ARG A 222 -10.69 -4.68 -24.29
CA ARG A 222 -11.60 -5.78 -23.96
C ARG A 222 -12.38 -5.48 -22.67
N ASP A 223 -11.70 -4.99 -21.65
CA ASP A 223 -12.31 -4.65 -20.36
C ASP A 223 -13.31 -3.51 -20.50
N GLN A 224 -13.02 -2.48 -21.31
CA GLN A 224 -13.97 -1.41 -21.61
C GLN A 224 -15.22 -1.94 -22.32
N ILE A 225 -15.05 -2.82 -23.32
CA ILE A 225 -16.18 -3.43 -24.03
C ILE A 225 -17.04 -4.25 -23.06
N GLN A 226 -16.41 -5.06 -22.21
CA GLN A 226 -17.10 -5.85 -21.20
C GLN A 226 -17.84 -4.97 -20.19
N ALA A 227 -17.23 -3.87 -19.74
CA ALA A 227 -17.85 -2.92 -18.82
C ALA A 227 -19.10 -2.26 -19.43
N VAL A 228 -19.04 -1.85 -20.70
CA VAL A 228 -20.22 -1.32 -21.40
C VAL A 228 -21.29 -2.41 -21.58
N MET A 229 -20.90 -3.66 -21.82
CA MET A 229 -21.85 -4.75 -21.97
C MET A 229 -22.52 -5.17 -20.65
N SER A 230 -21.83 -5.02 -19.52
CA SER A 230 -22.33 -5.38 -18.18
C SER A 230 -23.19 -4.28 -17.55
N MET A 231 -23.24 -3.08 -18.13
CA MET A 231 -24.22 -2.05 -17.77
C MET A 231 -25.65 -2.60 -17.92
N ASP A 232 -26.57 -2.06 -17.14
CA ASP A 232 -27.98 -2.38 -17.27
C ASP A 232 -28.52 -1.96 -18.65
N GLN A 233 -29.65 -2.54 -19.05
CA GLN A 233 -30.22 -2.32 -20.39
C GLN A 233 -30.54 -0.85 -20.66
N GLN A 234 -31.06 -0.13 -19.67
CA GLN A 234 -31.45 1.27 -19.82
C GLN A 234 -30.21 2.17 -20.00
N ALA A 235 -29.17 1.98 -19.20
CA ALA A 235 -27.92 2.72 -19.34
C ALA A 235 -27.26 2.49 -20.71
N ARG A 236 -27.29 1.26 -21.22
CA ARG A 236 -26.75 0.93 -22.56
C ARG A 236 -27.54 1.59 -23.68
N ASP A 237 -28.87 1.62 -23.58
CA ASP A 237 -29.72 2.26 -24.59
C ASP A 237 -29.54 3.78 -24.59
N GLN A 238 -29.40 4.39 -23.42
CA GLN A 238 -29.07 5.81 -23.28
C GLN A 238 -27.71 6.12 -23.90
N PHE A 239 -26.67 5.36 -23.56
CA PHE A 239 -25.33 5.52 -24.13
C PHE A 239 -25.35 5.44 -25.66
N ARG A 240 -26.11 4.49 -26.23
CA ARG A 240 -26.28 4.36 -27.68
C ARG A 240 -27.00 5.56 -28.31
N ALA A 241 -28.02 6.09 -27.64
CA ALA A 241 -28.75 7.28 -28.10
C ALA A 241 -27.83 8.52 -28.10
N ASP A 242 -27.07 8.72 -27.04
CA ASP A 242 -26.14 9.86 -26.91
C ASP A 242 -25.02 9.78 -27.95
N MET A 243 -24.42 8.61 -28.13
CA MET A 243 -23.41 8.40 -29.18
C MET A 243 -23.99 8.68 -30.57
N ARG A 244 -25.22 8.24 -30.85
CA ARG A 244 -25.88 8.52 -32.12
C ARG A 244 -26.09 10.03 -32.33
N ALA A 245 -26.49 10.76 -31.30
CA ALA A 245 -26.68 12.20 -31.36
C ALA A 245 -25.37 12.96 -31.60
N VAL A 246 -24.29 12.53 -30.95
CA VAL A 246 -22.93 13.07 -31.18
C VAL A 246 -22.50 12.83 -32.62
N PHE A 247 -22.65 11.61 -33.14
CA PHE A 247 -22.29 11.28 -34.52
C PHE A 247 -23.17 11.98 -35.55
N SER A 248 -24.46 12.19 -35.28
CA SER A 248 -25.34 12.93 -36.20
C SER A 248 -25.00 14.42 -36.27
N ASN A 249 -24.48 14.98 -35.19
CA ASN A 249 -24.11 16.40 -35.09
C ASN A 249 -22.66 16.69 -35.50
N MET A 250 -21.84 15.66 -35.73
CA MET A 250 -20.50 15.85 -36.30
C MET A 250 -20.60 16.24 -37.78
N PRO A 251 -19.88 17.29 -38.23
CA PRO A 251 -19.78 17.61 -39.65
C PRO A 251 -19.22 16.41 -40.41
N ARG A 252 -19.89 15.99 -41.49
CA ARG A 252 -19.46 14.85 -42.34
C ARG A 252 -18.03 14.97 -42.90
N GLY A 253 -17.36 16.11 -42.74
CA GLY A 253 -15.96 16.34 -43.11
C GLY A 253 -14.91 16.04 -42.02
N SER A 254 -15.30 15.74 -40.77
CA SER A 254 -14.33 15.66 -39.65
C SER A 254 -13.51 14.36 -39.59
N PHE A 255 -13.92 13.30 -40.30
CA PHE A 255 -13.20 12.02 -40.41
C PHE A 255 -12.66 11.74 -41.83
N GLY A 256 -12.83 12.69 -42.75
CA GLY A 256 -12.29 12.59 -44.10
C GLY A 256 -10.82 12.97 -44.12
N GLY A 257 -9.93 11.98 -44.07
CA GLY A 257 -8.55 12.20 -44.49
C GLY A 257 -8.50 12.79 -45.91
N PRO A 258 -7.44 13.52 -46.28
CA PRO A 258 -7.28 14.08 -47.61
C PRO A 258 -7.06 12.93 -48.61
N GLY A 259 -8.13 12.46 -49.25
CA GLY A 259 -8.03 11.39 -50.24
C GLY A 259 -9.35 10.66 -50.44
N GLY A 260 -10.15 11.14 -51.39
CA GLY A 260 -11.35 10.41 -51.77
C GLY A 260 -12.31 11.19 -52.65
N ASP A 261 -11.81 11.91 -53.66
CA ASP A 261 -12.61 12.13 -54.87
C ASP A 261 -12.96 10.74 -55.43
N ARG A 262 -14.12 10.21 -55.02
CA ARG A 262 -14.74 9.10 -55.72
C ARG A 262 -15.40 9.72 -56.95
N PRO A 263 -14.89 9.48 -58.17
CA PRO A 263 -15.60 9.90 -59.36
C PRO A 263 -16.95 9.19 -59.35
N GLN A 264 -18.02 9.97 -59.52
CA GLN A 264 -19.35 9.47 -59.80
C GLN A 264 -19.27 8.61 -61.07
N GLY A 265 -19.20 7.30 -60.89
CA GLY A 265 -19.39 6.33 -61.95
C GLY A 265 -20.84 6.43 -62.44
N GLN A 266 -21.05 7.24 -63.48
CA GLN A 266 -22.18 7.08 -64.40
C GLN A 266 -22.11 5.67 -64.98
N GLY A 267 -22.89 4.75 -64.41
CA GLY A 267 -22.96 3.36 -64.82
C GLY A 267 -24.40 2.93 -65.09
N GLN A 268 -24.82 3.17 -66.34
CA GLN A 268 -25.83 2.39 -67.08
C GLN A 268 -27.19 2.13 -66.41
N SER A 269 -28.11 3.07 -66.60
CA SER A 269 -29.52 2.76 -66.85
C SER A 269 -29.66 2.32 -68.32
N GLY A 270 -30.08 1.07 -68.57
CA GLY A 270 -30.30 0.67 -69.96
C GLY A 270 -30.54 -0.80 -70.26
N ARG A 271 -31.40 -1.52 -69.52
CA ARG A 271 -32.06 -2.73 -70.05
C ARG A 271 -33.51 -2.83 -69.60
N ARG A 272 -34.39 -2.26 -70.44
CA ARG A 272 -35.78 -2.71 -70.61
C ARG A 272 -35.98 -2.99 -72.10
N ARG A 273 -36.29 -4.24 -72.45
CA ARG A 273 -37.48 -4.63 -73.22
C ARG A 273 -37.50 -6.15 -73.39
N GLY A 274 -38.43 -6.78 -72.68
CA GLY A 274 -39.12 -7.98 -73.13
C GLY A 274 -40.54 -7.57 -73.57
N ASN A 275 -41.09 -8.36 -74.48
CA ASN A 275 -42.23 -8.16 -75.38
C ASN A 275 -42.00 -7.24 -76.58
#